data_AF-A0A2B8B289-F1
#
_entry.id   AF-A0A2B8B289-F1
#
_cell.length_a   1.000
_cell.length_b   1.000
_cell.length_c   1.000
_cell.angle_alpha   90.00
_cell.angle_beta   90.00
_cell.angle_gamma   90.00
#
_symmetry.space_group_name_H-M   'P 1'
#
loop_
_entity.id
_entity.type
_entity.pdbx_description
1 polymer ?
#
loop_
_entity_poly.entity_id
_entity_poly.type
_entity_poly.pdbx_seq_one_letter_code
_entity_poly.pdbx_strand_id
1 'polypeptide(L)'
;MLDHIGERLLDDAVRAQLHTRRQRPDFAGRPQLDSDSSRPYVYPGQTGAKVKQVQCLINMYSDYAYWLDEDGIHGSKTKAAVGYVQRCNGTTGGVDHIVGPSTWSRLYSRKAGCAF
;
A
#
# COMPACT_ATOMS: atom_id res chain seq x y z
N MET A 1 -22.55 12.03 55.24
CA MET A 1 -22.38 13.10 54.23
C MET A 1 -21.03 12.83 53.61
N LEU A 2 -21.03 12.22 52.42
CA LEU A 2 -19.89 11.50 51.83
C LEU A 2 -18.90 12.42 51.11
N ASP A 3 -17.66 11.95 51.09
CA ASP A 3 -16.38 12.54 50.69
C ASP A 3 -16.20 12.83 49.18
N HIS A 4 -15.46 13.89 48.85
CA HIS A 4 -15.03 14.24 47.48
C HIS A 4 -13.54 13.99 47.25
N ILE A 5 -13.13 12.72 47.27
CA ILE A 5 -11.83 12.26 46.78
C ILE A 5 -12.10 11.25 45.65
N GLY A 6 -12.43 11.73 44.45
CA GLY A 6 -12.91 10.85 43.38
C GLY A 6 -12.83 11.36 41.94
N GLU A 7 -12.14 12.47 41.65
CA GLU A 7 -12.14 13.08 40.30
C GLU A 7 -10.74 13.44 39.80
N ARG A 8 -9.77 12.52 39.93
CA ARG A 8 -8.46 12.70 39.26
C ARG A 8 -7.82 11.43 38.70
N LEU A 9 -8.59 10.35 38.60
CA LEU A 9 -8.16 9.09 37.96
C LEU A 9 -8.90 8.83 36.64
N LEU A 10 -9.88 9.66 36.28
CA LEU A 10 -10.72 9.45 35.10
C LEU A 10 -10.17 10.10 33.82
N ASP A 11 -9.35 11.16 33.92
CA ASP A 11 -8.86 11.88 32.73
C ASP A 11 -7.82 11.09 31.93
N ASP A 12 -6.95 10.32 32.60
CA ASP A 12 -5.94 9.51 31.91
C ASP A 12 -6.56 8.30 31.19
N ALA A 13 -7.62 7.69 31.76
CA ALA A 13 -8.35 6.61 31.11
C ALA A 13 -9.16 7.09 29.89
N VAL A 14 -9.73 8.29 29.96
CA VAL A 14 -10.44 8.91 28.83
C VAL A 14 -9.47 9.29 27.72
N ARG A 15 -8.26 9.77 28.05
CA ARG A 15 -7.21 10.01 27.04
C ARG A 15 -6.77 8.71 26.39
N ALA A 16 -6.66 7.60 27.16
CA ALA A 16 -6.35 6.26 26.66
C ALA A 16 -7.40 5.69 25.68
N GLN A 17 -8.64 6.19 25.68
CA GLN A 17 -9.75 5.66 24.88
C GLN A 17 -10.05 6.44 23.59
N LEU A 18 -9.51 7.66 23.42
CA LEU A 18 -9.67 8.43 22.18
C LEU A 18 -8.85 7.87 21.00
N HIS A 19 -7.90 6.98 21.26
CA HIS A 19 -7.13 6.28 20.21
C HIS A 19 -7.93 5.15 19.53
N THR A 20 -9.03 4.69 20.13
CA THR A 20 -9.58 3.35 19.85
C THR A 20 -11.03 3.29 19.38
N ARG A 21 -11.66 4.38 18.88
CA ARG A 21 -12.94 4.24 18.13
C ARG A 21 -13.43 5.50 17.41
N ARG A 22 -13.22 5.58 16.09
CA ARG A 22 -14.25 6.00 15.12
C ARG A 22 -13.82 5.68 13.69
N GLN A 23 -14.04 4.44 13.26
CA GLN A 23 -14.16 4.14 11.83
C GLN A 23 -15.39 3.26 11.60
N ARG A 24 -16.32 3.79 10.80
CA ARG A 24 -17.50 3.10 10.30
C ARG A 24 -17.06 2.03 9.28
N PRO A 25 -17.77 0.90 9.14
CA PRO A 25 -17.36 -0.14 8.22
C PRO A 25 -17.93 0.15 6.83
N ASP A 26 -17.20 0.97 6.09
CA ASP A 26 -17.33 0.99 4.63
C ASP A 26 -16.44 -0.14 4.10
N PHE A 27 -16.90 -0.91 3.10
CA PHE A 27 -16.10 -1.98 2.45
C PHE A 27 -14.82 -1.47 1.74
N ALA A 28 -14.46 -0.21 1.96
CA ALA A 28 -13.20 0.46 1.67
C ALA A 28 -12.22 0.48 2.89
N GLY A 29 -12.41 -0.42 3.87
CA GLY A 29 -11.74 -0.39 5.18
C GLY A 29 -10.87 -1.61 5.53
N ARG A 30 -9.94 -2.04 4.66
CA ARG A 30 -8.79 -2.81 5.17
C ARG A 30 -7.76 -1.82 5.72
N PRO A 31 -7.31 -1.94 6.98
CA PRO A 31 -6.07 -1.28 7.40
C PRO A 31 -4.95 -1.82 6.51
N GLN A 32 -4.44 -1.00 5.58
CA GLN A 32 -3.28 -1.34 4.75
C GLN A 32 -1.96 -0.82 5.35
N LEU A 33 -2.03 -0.13 6.50
CA LEU A 33 -0.93 0.61 7.10
C LEU A 33 0.17 -0.32 7.64
N ASP A 34 -0.18 -1.55 7.96
CA ASP A 34 0.68 -2.66 8.38
C ASP A 34 0.93 -3.67 7.26
N SER A 35 0.04 -3.78 6.27
CA SER A 35 0.16 -4.79 5.22
C SER A 35 1.07 -4.41 4.06
N ASP A 36 1.33 -3.12 3.79
CA ASP A 36 2.21 -2.64 2.70
C ASP A 36 3.65 -2.40 3.16
N SER A 37 3.83 -1.91 4.37
CA SER A 37 5.13 -1.69 5.04
C SER A 37 5.77 -3.00 5.53
N SER A 38 4.95 -4.03 5.81
CA SER A 38 5.44 -5.40 6.07
C SER A 38 5.68 -6.21 4.78
N ARG A 39 5.34 -5.68 3.60
CA ARG A 39 5.59 -6.41 2.35
C ARG A 39 7.07 -6.45 2.04
N PRO A 40 7.53 -7.59 1.51
CA PRO A 40 8.88 -7.68 1.00
C PRO A 40 9.07 -6.70 -0.15
N TYR A 41 10.24 -6.09 -0.18
CA TYR A 41 10.73 -5.41 -1.36
C TYR A 41 10.87 -6.41 -2.51
N VAL A 42 10.46 -5.99 -3.71
CA VAL A 42 10.69 -6.75 -4.95
C VAL A 42 11.68 -5.99 -5.83
N TYR A 43 12.84 -6.59 -6.05
CA TYR A 43 13.95 -6.01 -6.80
C TYR A 43 14.00 -6.57 -8.23
N PRO A 44 14.54 -5.80 -9.20
CA PRO A 44 14.81 -6.32 -10.53
C PRO A 44 15.64 -7.62 -10.50
N GLY A 45 15.31 -8.56 -11.37
CA GLY A 45 15.96 -9.88 -11.45
C GLY A 45 15.44 -10.93 -10.46
N GLN A 46 14.64 -10.54 -9.47
CA GLN A 46 13.99 -11.51 -8.58
C GLN A 46 12.90 -12.30 -9.29
N THR A 47 12.59 -13.47 -8.73
CA THR A 47 11.53 -14.35 -9.22
C THR A 47 10.60 -14.82 -8.10
N GLY A 48 9.44 -15.36 -8.46
CA GLY A 48 8.51 -16.06 -7.57
C GLY A 48 7.16 -15.36 -7.39
N ALA A 49 6.38 -15.87 -6.43
CA ALA A 49 4.98 -15.49 -6.23
C ALA A 49 4.75 -13.99 -5.98
N LYS A 50 5.71 -13.33 -5.31
CA LYS A 50 5.64 -11.89 -5.01
C LYS A 50 5.71 -11.06 -6.29
N VAL A 51 6.60 -11.42 -7.21
CA VAL A 51 6.71 -10.77 -8.52
C VAL A 51 5.46 -11.02 -9.34
N LYS A 52 4.94 -12.26 -9.32
CA LYS A 52 3.69 -12.60 -10.02
C LYS A 52 2.54 -11.73 -9.55
N GLN A 53 2.45 -11.48 -8.24
CA GLN A 53 1.45 -10.59 -7.69
C GLN A 53 1.62 -9.14 -8.19
N VAL A 54 2.85 -8.62 -8.27
CA VAL A 54 3.10 -7.28 -8.86
C VAL A 54 2.57 -7.23 -10.29
N GLN A 55 2.91 -8.22 -11.12
CA GLN A 55 2.51 -8.28 -12.53
C GLN A 55 0.98 -8.28 -12.66
N CYS A 56 0.30 -9.14 -11.89
CA CYS A 56 -1.15 -9.23 -11.85
C CYS A 56 -1.81 -7.89 -11.47
N LEU A 57 -1.31 -7.23 -10.42
CA LEU A 57 -1.86 -5.96 -9.97
C LEU A 57 -1.64 -4.84 -10.98
N ILE A 58 -0.49 -4.80 -11.66
CA ILE A 58 -0.23 -3.86 -12.75
C ILE A 58 -1.24 -4.06 -13.88
N ASN A 59 -1.46 -5.30 -14.31
CA ASN A 59 -2.41 -5.63 -15.38
C ASN A 59 -3.85 -5.22 -15.02
N MET A 60 -4.25 -5.35 -13.75
CA MET A 60 -5.61 -5.07 -13.29
C MET A 60 -5.89 -3.61 -12.97
N TYR A 61 -4.91 -2.91 -12.39
CA TYR A 61 -5.14 -1.62 -11.72
C TYR A 61 -4.31 -0.47 -12.28
N SER A 62 -3.45 -0.70 -13.27
CA SER A 62 -2.75 0.38 -13.97
C SER A 62 -3.24 0.54 -15.41
N ASP A 63 -3.03 1.73 -15.97
CA ASP A 63 -3.20 1.99 -17.42
C ASP A 63 -1.90 1.74 -18.19
N TYR A 64 -1.01 0.86 -17.68
CA TYR A 64 0.21 0.52 -18.42
C TYR A 64 -0.17 -0.16 -19.75
N ALA A 65 0.33 0.39 -20.85
CA ALA A 65 -0.15 0.07 -22.20
C ALA A 65 0.10 -1.39 -22.64
N TYR A 66 1.03 -2.08 -21.99
CA TYR A 66 1.41 -3.44 -22.36
C TYR A 66 1.03 -4.44 -21.28
N TRP A 67 0.36 -5.51 -21.68
CA TRP A 67 0.04 -6.61 -20.78
C TRP A 67 1.31 -7.36 -20.38
N LEU A 68 1.47 -7.63 -19.08
CA LEU A 68 2.58 -8.41 -18.55
C LEU A 68 2.24 -9.89 -18.52
N ASP A 69 3.25 -10.70 -18.86
CA ASP A 69 3.24 -12.12 -18.57
C ASP A 69 3.37 -12.29 -17.03
N GLU A 70 2.39 -12.93 -16.39
CA GLU A 70 2.41 -13.22 -14.94
C GLU A 70 3.28 -14.45 -14.64
N ASP A 71 4.49 -14.43 -15.17
CA ASP A 71 5.50 -15.49 -15.08
C ASP A 71 6.23 -15.49 -13.73
N GLY A 72 6.07 -14.43 -12.94
CA GLY A 72 6.77 -14.23 -11.68
C GLY A 72 8.23 -13.86 -11.86
N ILE A 73 8.64 -13.24 -12.97
CA ILE A 73 10.01 -12.78 -13.24
C ILE A 73 10.06 -11.25 -13.31
N HIS A 74 10.91 -10.63 -12.49
CA HIS A 74 11.09 -9.19 -12.50
C HIS A 74 12.12 -8.80 -13.57
N GLY A 75 11.82 -9.19 -14.80
CA GLY A 75 12.62 -8.90 -16.00
C GLY A 75 12.38 -7.51 -16.55
N SER A 76 12.88 -7.24 -17.75
CA SER A 76 12.81 -5.93 -18.41
C SER A 76 11.39 -5.39 -18.57
N LYS A 77 10.42 -6.25 -18.96
CA LYS A 77 9.01 -5.89 -19.10
C LYS A 77 8.42 -5.44 -17.76
N THR A 78 8.55 -6.27 -16.72
CA THR A 78 8.08 -5.96 -15.36
C THR A 78 8.74 -4.69 -14.82
N LYS A 79 10.06 -4.51 -15.06
CA LYS A 79 10.82 -3.31 -14.64
C LYS A 79 10.27 -2.03 -15.28
N ALA A 80 9.95 -2.08 -16.57
CA ALA A 80 9.37 -0.95 -17.30
C ALA A 80 7.98 -0.59 -16.76
N ALA A 81 7.16 -1.59 -16.47
CA ALA A 81 5.83 -1.41 -15.91
C ALA A 81 5.84 -0.85 -14.48
N VAL A 82 6.73 -1.35 -13.61
CA VAL A 82 6.94 -0.79 -12.27
C VAL A 82 7.37 0.68 -12.38
N GLY A 83 8.29 0.99 -13.29
CA GLY A 83 8.73 2.37 -13.51
C GLY A 83 7.59 3.28 -13.98
N TYR A 84 6.69 2.79 -14.82
CA TYR A 84 5.47 3.51 -15.22
C TYR A 84 4.59 3.79 -14.01
N VAL A 85 4.28 2.78 -13.19
CA VAL A 85 3.46 2.95 -11.97
C VAL A 85 4.08 3.99 -11.05
N GLN A 86 5.39 3.92 -10.81
CA GLN A 86 6.10 4.87 -9.95
C GLN A 86 6.03 6.30 -10.47
N ARG A 87 6.30 6.49 -11.77
CA ARG A 87 6.22 7.81 -12.41
C ARG A 87 4.80 8.36 -12.37
N CYS A 88 3.81 7.55 -12.72
CA CYS A 88 2.39 7.91 -12.76
C CYS A 88 1.83 8.31 -11.39
N ASN A 89 2.35 7.70 -10.31
CA ASN A 89 1.84 7.89 -8.96
C ASN A 89 2.71 8.81 -8.09
N GLY A 90 3.90 9.21 -8.54
CA GLY A 90 4.84 10.00 -7.74
C GLY A 90 5.24 9.28 -6.45
N THR A 91 5.70 8.03 -6.56
CA THR A 91 6.08 7.22 -5.39
C THR A 91 7.24 7.84 -4.62
N THR A 92 7.23 7.70 -3.29
CA THR A 92 8.39 8.01 -2.44
C THR A 92 9.56 7.13 -2.88
N GLY A 93 10.68 7.76 -3.27
CA GLY A 93 11.84 7.10 -3.90
C GLY A 93 11.99 7.41 -5.40
N GLY A 94 10.94 7.95 -6.05
CA GLY A 94 10.94 8.22 -7.49
C GLY A 94 10.83 6.93 -8.31
N VAL A 95 11.45 6.93 -9.49
CA VAL A 95 11.47 5.79 -10.42
C VAL A 95 12.74 4.98 -10.20
N ASP A 96 12.75 4.16 -9.14
CA ASP A 96 13.88 3.29 -8.77
C ASP A 96 13.71 1.84 -9.24
N HIS A 97 12.54 1.50 -9.81
CA HIS A 97 12.14 0.17 -10.26
C HIS A 97 12.08 -0.90 -9.16
N ILE A 98 12.02 -0.48 -7.90
CA ILE A 98 11.89 -1.36 -6.75
C ILE A 98 10.46 -1.26 -6.22
N VAL A 99 9.82 -2.41 -6.00
CA VAL A 99 8.49 -2.43 -5.39
C VAL A 99 8.62 -2.43 -3.87
N GLY A 100 8.73 -1.22 -3.31
CA GLY A 100 8.67 -0.97 -1.87
C GLY A 100 7.26 -0.60 -1.39
N PRO A 101 7.10 -0.23 -0.10
CA PRO A 101 5.79 0.06 0.50
C PRO A 101 4.98 1.15 -0.24
N SER A 102 5.66 2.21 -0.71
CA SER A 102 5.02 3.29 -1.49
C SER A 102 4.48 2.77 -2.82
N THR A 103 5.22 1.90 -3.52
CA THR A 103 4.78 1.28 -4.77
C THR A 103 3.65 0.28 -4.53
N TRP A 104 3.74 -0.56 -3.49
CA TRP A 104 2.71 -1.54 -3.14
C TRP A 104 1.35 -0.89 -2.91
N SER A 105 1.31 0.19 -2.14
CA SER A 105 0.09 0.96 -1.86
C SER A 105 -0.61 1.45 -3.14
N ARG A 106 0.13 1.71 -4.21
CA ARG A 106 -0.42 2.19 -5.48
C ARG A 106 -0.90 1.08 -6.41
N LEU A 107 -0.48 -0.15 -6.19
CA LEU A 107 -0.91 -1.30 -6.98
C LEU A 107 -2.30 -1.82 -6.60
N TYR A 108 -2.85 -1.41 -5.46
CA TYR A 108 -4.19 -1.84 -5.01
C TYR A 108 -5.33 -0.90 -5.38
N SER A 109 -5.01 0.27 -5.94
CA SER A 109 -5.99 1.27 -6.31
C SER A 109 -5.84 1.61 -7.79
N ARG A 110 -6.94 1.50 -8.54
CA ARG A 110 -6.91 1.85 -9.95
C ARG A 110 -6.64 3.35 -10.09
N LYS A 111 -5.56 3.71 -10.79
CA LYS A 111 -5.29 5.10 -11.18
C LYS A 111 -5.46 5.26 -12.69
N ALA A 112 -6.61 5.81 -13.08
CA ALA A 112 -6.89 6.14 -14.47
C ALA A 112 -6.18 7.47 -14.86
N GLY A 113 -5.70 7.56 -16.10
CA GLY A 113 -5.29 8.85 -16.71
C GLY A 113 -3.79 9.14 -16.74
N CYS A 114 -2.94 8.12 -16.64
CA CYS A 114 -1.49 8.26 -16.89
C CYS A 114 -1.06 7.80 -18.29
N ALA A 115 -2.01 7.49 -19.18
CA ALA A 115 -1.72 7.29 -20.59
C ALA A 115 -1.42 8.66 -21.21
N PHE A 116 -0.24 8.80 -21.83
CA PHE A 116 0.16 10.00 -22.58
C PHE A 116 -0.38 9.93 -24.00
#